data_AF-A0A0E4HEB1-F1
#
_entry.id   AF-A0A0E4HEB1-F1
#
_cell.length_a   1.000
_cell.length_b   1.000
_cell.length_c   1.000
_cell.angle_alpha   90.00
_cell.angle_beta   90.00
_cell.angle_gamma   90.00
#
_symmetry.space_group_name_H-M   'P 1'
#
loop_
_entity.id
_entity.type
_entity.pdbx_description
1 polymer ?
#
loop_
_entity_poly.entity_id
_entity_poly.type
_entity_poly.pdbx_seq_one_letter_code
_entity_poly.pdbx_strand_id
1 'polypeptide(L)'
;MEKAIIYGAGTTGKSIFEQIQKKGVSCIAFIDNDSNLHGRTINGVPVIAPSDIVTLNYDKVYIGTIMDIELLSQRLISMGVNESKIDDSLVSLSYKARIAFLKSQAEILRDREITGSCAECGVLSGSFAKVINETFYDKTLYLFDTFEGFDQRDIGMELTNGFSNSLAGTFGGLTSADAVMKSMPIPEKVVIKKGYFPETTAGIEDTFVFVNLDFDLYKPTLSGLDFFYPKLATGGILLIHDYFSIRFKGVKQAVDEFCQNNALMPISIGDTSSVVIVKNS
;
A
#
# COMPACT_ATOMS: atom_id res chain seq x y z
N MET A 1 15.47 4.41 30.12
CA MET A 1 15.42 4.02 28.70
C MET A 1 13.98 3.74 28.40
N GLU A 2 13.41 4.42 27.40
CA GLU A 2 12.00 4.24 27.02
C GLU A 2 11.77 2.77 26.62
N LYS A 3 10.70 2.17 27.14
CA LYS A 3 10.30 0.79 26.85
C LYS A 3 9.15 0.78 25.87
N ALA A 4 9.33 0.09 24.76
CA ALA A 4 8.33 -0.02 23.73
C ALA A 4 7.94 -1.47 23.45
N ILE A 5 6.70 -1.63 23.01
CA ILE A 5 6.18 -2.85 22.41
C ILE A 5 5.95 -2.57 20.92
N ILE A 6 6.12 -3.58 20.07
CA ILE A 6 5.76 -3.50 18.64
C ILE A 6 4.62 -4.47 18.36
N TYR A 7 3.48 -3.97 17.89
CA TYR A 7 2.36 -4.82 17.46
C TYR A 7 2.51 -5.20 15.98
N GLY A 8 2.93 -6.43 15.73
CA GLY A 8 3.23 -7.01 14.43
C GLY A 8 4.65 -7.58 14.44
N ALA A 9 4.78 -8.90 14.31
CA ALA A 9 6.07 -9.61 14.28
C ALA A 9 6.59 -9.86 12.84
N GLY A 10 5.88 -9.33 11.84
CA GLY A 10 6.25 -9.39 10.43
C GLY A 10 7.38 -8.44 10.02
N THR A 11 7.55 -8.26 8.70
CA THR A 11 8.62 -7.42 8.13
C THR A 11 8.55 -5.96 8.60
N THR A 12 7.35 -5.38 8.64
CA THR A 12 7.16 -3.99 9.11
C THR A 12 7.58 -3.82 10.56
N GLY A 13 7.16 -4.72 11.46
CA GLY A 13 7.58 -4.70 12.86
C GLY A 13 9.09 -4.84 13.04
N LYS A 14 9.75 -5.71 12.26
CA LYS A 14 11.22 -5.84 12.28
C LYS A 14 11.93 -4.56 11.83
N SER A 15 11.41 -3.88 10.80
CA SER A 15 11.93 -2.57 10.38
C SER A 15 11.78 -1.52 11.49
N ILE A 16 10.61 -1.46 12.14
CA ILE A 16 10.36 -0.55 13.26
C ILE A 16 11.34 -0.82 14.41
N PHE A 17 11.59 -2.10 14.73
CA PHE A 17 12.56 -2.48 15.76
C PHE A 17 13.92 -1.85 15.50
N GLU A 18 14.44 -1.93 14.28
CA GLU A 18 15.72 -1.30 13.93
C GLU A 18 15.66 0.24 14.05
N GLN A 19 14.56 0.86 13.66
CA GLN A 19 14.38 2.31 13.73
C GLN A 19 14.32 2.84 15.17
N ILE A 20 13.58 2.17 16.06
CA ILE A 20 13.43 2.61 17.46
C ILE A 20 14.70 2.33 18.27
N GLN A 21 15.43 1.25 17.95
CA GLN A 21 16.74 0.96 18.56
C GLN A 21 17.76 2.06 18.24
N LYS A 22 17.80 2.56 17.00
CA LYS A 22 18.65 3.71 16.61
C LYS A 22 18.31 4.99 17.39
N LYS A 23 17.09 5.12 17.92
CA LYS A 23 16.64 6.23 18.77
C LYS A 23 16.86 5.98 20.27
N GLY A 24 17.48 4.85 20.65
CA GLY A 24 17.73 4.49 22.04
C GLY A 24 16.51 3.95 22.79
N VAL A 25 15.45 3.53 22.08
CA VAL A 25 14.24 2.93 22.66
C VAL A 25 14.40 1.41 22.77
N SER A 26 14.10 0.84 23.93
CA SER A 26 14.21 -0.60 24.20
C SER A 26 12.92 -1.31 23.82
N CYS A 27 12.97 -2.21 22.84
CA CYS A 27 11.84 -3.08 22.52
C CYS A 27 11.81 -4.26 23.51
N ILE A 28 10.72 -4.39 24.28
CA ILE A 28 10.59 -5.42 25.31
C ILE A 28 9.72 -6.61 24.87
N ALA A 29 8.87 -6.42 23.87
CA ALA A 29 8.04 -7.48 23.29
C ALA A 29 7.58 -7.13 21.87
N PHE A 30 7.45 -8.15 21.03
CA PHE A 30 6.57 -8.12 19.88
C PHE A 30 5.22 -8.72 20.25
N ILE A 31 4.15 -8.22 19.67
CA ILE A 31 2.81 -8.81 19.76
C ILE A 31 2.39 -9.26 18.37
N ASP A 32 1.84 -10.47 18.24
CA ASP A 32 1.27 -10.92 16.96
C ASP A 32 -0.02 -11.71 17.19
N ASN A 33 -0.92 -11.73 16.21
CA ASN A 33 -2.14 -12.54 16.28
C ASN A 33 -1.85 -14.01 15.96
N ASP A 34 -0.75 -14.32 15.25
CA ASP A 34 -0.36 -15.68 14.94
C ASP A 34 0.18 -16.40 16.19
N SER A 35 -0.63 -17.30 16.75
CA SER A 35 -0.27 -18.10 17.92
C SER A 35 0.95 -18.99 17.71
N ASN A 36 1.31 -19.29 16.46
CA ASN A 36 2.51 -20.08 16.16
C ASN A 36 3.81 -19.30 16.43
N LEU A 37 3.73 -17.97 16.49
CA LEU A 37 4.85 -17.09 16.81
C LEU A 37 5.03 -16.91 18.32
N HIS A 38 3.99 -17.10 19.13
CA HIS A 38 4.04 -16.86 20.57
C HIS A 38 5.08 -17.74 21.26
N GLY A 39 5.85 -17.16 22.18
CA GLY A 39 6.95 -17.84 22.87
C GLY A 39 8.26 -17.94 22.06
N ARG A 40 8.25 -17.58 20.77
CA ARG A 40 9.48 -17.41 19.99
C ARG A 40 10.13 -16.06 20.27
N THR A 41 11.35 -15.89 19.79
CA THR A 41 12.06 -14.60 19.84
C THR A 41 12.38 -14.08 18.45
N ILE A 42 12.36 -12.75 18.30
CA ILE A 42 12.79 -12.02 17.11
C ILE A 42 13.84 -11.01 17.58
N ASN A 43 15.06 -11.12 17.04
CA ASN A 43 16.20 -10.28 17.46
C ASN A 43 16.42 -10.30 18.99
N GLY A 44 16.17 -11.45 19.64
CA GLY A 44 16.28 -11.60 21.10
C GLY A 44 15.09 -11.05 21.91
N VAL A 45 14.07 -10.49 21.25
CA VAL A 45 12.85 -9.98 21.89
C VAL A 45 11.72 -11.02 21.81
N PRO A 46 10.99 -11.32 22.90
CA PRO A 46 9.92 -12.30 22.88
C PRO A 46 8.72 -11.83 22.04
N VAL A 47 8.05 -12.77 21.39
CA VAL A 47 6.73 -12.56 20.77
C VAL A 47 5.66 -13.11 21.73
N ILE A 48 4.68 -12.28 22.08
CA ILE A 48 3.61 -12.61 23.03
C ILE A 48 2.22 -12.48 22.43
N ALA A 49 1.22 -13.01 23.13
CA ALA A 49 -0.17 -12.88 22.72
C ALA A 49 -0.68 -11.44 22.95
N PRO A 50 -1.64 -10.96 22.14
CA PRO A 50 -2.21 -9.63 22.35
C PRO A 50 -2.78 -9.43 23.76
N SER A 51 -3.40 -10.46 24.34
CA SER A 51 -3.96 -10.41 25.69
C SER A 51 -2.94 -10.05 26.77
N ASP A 52 -1.66 -10.35 26.53
CA ASP A 52 -0.61 -10.18 27.54
C ASP A 52 -0.08 -8.75 27.58
N ILE A 53 -0.51 -7.88 26.65
CA ILE A 53 -0.03 -6.49 26.57
C ILE A 53 -0.25 -5.73 27.88
N VAL A 54 -1.39 -5.96 28.54
CA VAL A 54 -1.76 -5.28 29.80
C VAL A 54 -0.92 -5.73 31.00
N THR A 55 -0.19 -6.84 30.87
CA THR A 55 0.67 -7.36 31.93
C THR A 55 2.06 -6.71 31.93
N LEU A 56 2.40 -5.98 30.86
CA LEU A 56 3.70 -5.38 30.67
C LEU A 56 3.74 -3.92 31.12
N ASN A 57 4.89 -3.51 31.63
CA ASN A 57 5.18 -2.09 31.87
C ASN A 57 5.95 -1.49 30.69
N TYR A 58 5.26 -0.65 29.91
CA TYR A 58 5.77 0.01 28.71
C TYR A 58 5.33 1.48 28.62
N ASP A 59 6.11 2.26 27.91
CA ASP A 59 5.87 3.68 27.63
C ASP A 59 5.08 3.86 26.31
N LYS A 60 5.37 3.04 25.29
CA LYS A 60 4.73 3.10 23.96
C LYS A 60 4.43 1.73 23.34
N VAL A 61 3.45 1.72 22.44
CA VAL A 61 3.14 0.62 21.51
C VAL A 61 3.27 1.15 20.09
N TYR A 62 4.27 0.67 19.35
CA TYR A 62 4.40 0.98 17.93
C TYR A 62 3.55 0.03 17.08
N ILE A 63 2.83 0.58 16.10
CA ILE A 63 2.10 -0.24 15.14
C ILE A 63 3.06 -0.77 14.06
N GLY A 64 3.35 -2.07 14.12
CA GLY A 64 4.24 -2.81 13.23
C GLY A 64 3.53 -3.52 12.08
N THR A 65 2.40 -2.99 11.64
CA THR A 65 1.62 -3.45 10.49
C THR A 65 1.15 -2.27 9.65
N ILE A 66 0.97 -2.49 8.36
CA ILE A 66 0.36 -1.52 7.43
C ILE A 66 -1.11 -1.82 7.15
N MET A 67 -1.62 -2.93 7.67
CA MET A 67 -3.01 -3.37 7.48
C MET A 67 -3.87 -2.94 8.66
N ASP A 68 -5.06 -2.40 8.35
CA ASP A 68 -6.14 -2.10 9.30
C ASP A 68 -5.69 -1.36 10.57
N ILE A 69 -4.79 -0.38 10.42
CA ILE A 69 -4.17 0.39 11.53
C ILE A 69 -5.22 0.99 12.47
N GLU A 70 -6.31 1.52 11.91
CA GLU A 70 -7.41 2.12 12.69
C GLU A 70 -8.13 1.06 13.53
N LEU A 71 -8.50 -0.08 12.93
CA LEU A 71 -9.16 -1.18 13.63
C LEU A 71 -8.25 -1.79 14.70
N LEU A 72 -6.95 -1.93 14.42
CA LEU A 72 -5.96 -2.38 15.38
C LEU A 72 -5.86 -1.40 16.55
N SER A 73 -5.82 -0.10 16.29
CA SER A 73 -5.78 0.93 17.34
C SER A 73 -7.03 0.87 18.22
N GLN A 74 -8.22 0.75 17.63
CA GLN A 74 -9.47 0.56 18.36
C GLN A 74 -9.47 -0.71 19.20
N ARG A 75 -8.90 -1.80 18.68
CA ARG A 75 -8.74 -3.06 19.43
C ARG A 75 -7.78 -2.93 20.60
N LEU A 76 -6.66 -2.24 20.43
CA LEU A 76 -5.73 -1.98 21.54
C LEU A 76 -6.40 -1.16 22.64
N ILE A 77 -7.15 -0.12 22.26
CA ILE A 77 -7.92 0.70 23.20
C ILE A 77 -8.96 -0.15 23.94
N SER A 78 -9.70 -1.01 23.25
CA SER A 78 -10.70 -1.89 23.89
C SER A 78 -10.07 -2.92 24.84
N MET A 79 -8.79 -3.24 24.66
CA MET A 79 -8.00 -4.09 25.55
C MET A 79 -7.38 -3.33 26.74
N GLY A 80 -7.61 -2.01 26.86
CA GLY A 80 -7.14 -1.19 27.98
C GLY A 80 -5.82 -0.46 27.72
N VAL A 81 -5.32 -0.44 26.48
CA VAL A 81 -4.16 0.39 26.12
C VAL A 81 -4.59 1.85 26.06
N ASN A 82 -3.85 2.73 26.75
CA ASN A 82 -4.09 4.17 26.64
C ASN A 82 -3.75 4.65 25.22
N GLU A 83 -4.69 5.34 24.58
CA GLU A 83 -4.55 5.89 23.22
C GLU A 83 -3.27 6.72 23.05
N SER A 84 -2.87 7.51 24.05
CA SER A 84 -1.66 8.35 24.00
C SER A 84 -0.36 7.54 23.92
N LYS A 85 -0.41 6.22 24.18
CA LYS A 85 0.74 5.32 24.08
C LYS A 85 0.83 4.64 22.72
N ILE A 86 -0.20 4.73 21.87
CA ILE A 86 -0.23 4.09 20.55
C ILE A 86 0.47 5.02 19.57
N ASP A 87 1.53 4.51 18.93
CA ASP A 87 2.35 5.27 17.98
C ASP A 87 2.35 4.56 16.62
N ASP A 88 1.50 5.05 15.72
CA ASP A 88 1.43 4.61 14.34
C ASP A 88 2.33 5.45 13.42
N SER A 89 3.05 6.45 13.93
CA SER A 89 3.67 7.50 13.10
C SER A 89 4.71 6.96 12.13
N LEU A 90 5.35 5.84 12.48
CA LEU A 90 6.35 5.16 11.65
C LEU A 90 5.75 4.42 10.45
N VAL A 91 4.43 4.24 10.41
CA VAL A 91 3.70 3.61 9.29
C VAL A 91 2.65 4.54 8.69
N SER A 92 2.00 5.38 9.49
CA SER A 92 0.90 6.24 9.08
C SER A 92 1.36 7.49 8.34
N LEU A 93 2.62 7.95 8.52
CA LEU A 93 3.14 9.13 7.84
C LEU A 93 3.14 8.95 6.31
N SER A 94 3.62 7.81 5.82
CA SER A 94 3.64 7.50 4.39
C SER A 94 2.23 7.52 3.80
N TYR A 95 1.30 6.81 4.45
CA TYR A 95 -0.10 6.77 4.03
C TYR A 95 -0.76 8.16 4.05
N LYS A 96 -0.56 8.95 5.11
CA LYS A 96 -1.08 10.33 5.22
C LYS A 96 -0.51 11.25 4.14
N ALA A 97 0.79 11.15 3.85
CA ALA A 97 1.44 11.94 2.79
C ALA A 97 0.88 11.58 1.41
N ARG A 98 0.66 10.29 1.13
CA ARG A 98 0.04 9.82 -0.12
C ARG A 98 -1.39 10.33 -0.30
N ILE A 99 -2.20 10.35 0.76
CA ILE A 99 -3.54 10.96 0.76
C ILE A 99 -3.47 12.47 0.52
N ALA A 100 -2.55 13.17 1.21
CA ALA A 100 -2.39 14.61 1.06
C ALA A 100 -2.00 14.98 -0.37
N PHE A 101 -1.09 14.20 -0.98
CA PHE A 101 -0.74 14.32 -2.39
C PHE A 101 -1.97 14.15 -3.29
N LEU A 102 -2.71 13.05 -3.16
CA LEU A 102 -3.91 12.77 -3.95
C LEU A 102 -4.92 13.93 -3.89
N LYS A 103 -5.26 14.40 -2.69
CA LYS A 103 -6.26 15.47 -2.50
C LYS A 103 -5.80 16.79 -3.09
N SER A 104 -4.56 17.19 -2.83
CA SER A 104 -4.01 18.46 -3.35
C SER A 104 -3.84 18.41 -4.87
N GLN A 105 -3.41 17.27 -5.42
CA GLN A 105 -3.27 17.10 -6.85
C GLN A 105 -4.63 17.08 -7.55
N ALA A 106 -5.65 16.50 -6.94
CA ALA A 106 -7.02 16.52 -7.47
C ALA A 106 -7.60 17.94 -7.55
N GLU A 107 -7.21 18.87 -6.66
CA GLU A 107 -7.56 20.29 -6.77
C GLU A 107 -6.93 20.92 -8.01
N ILE A 108 -5.63 20.71 -8.22
CA ILE A 108 -4.91 21.20 -9.41
C ILE A 108 -5.53 20.65 -10.70
N LEU A 109 -5.84 19.36 -10.73
CA LEU A 109 -6.47 18.71 -11.90
C LEU A 109 -7.85 19.30 -12.20
N ARG A 110 -8.64 19.62 -11.16
CA ARG A 110 -9.96 20.28 -11.29
C ARG A 110 -9.84 21.71 -11.78
N ASP A 111 -8.92 22.50 -11.21
CA ASP A 111 -8.71 23.91 -11.59
C ASP A 111 -8.23 24.05 -13.04
N ARG A 112 -7.57 23.02 -13.57
CA ARG A 112 -7.11 22.94 -14.97
C ARG A 112 -8.09 22.22 -15.88
N GLU A 113 -9.26 21.84 -15.38
CA GLU A 113 -10.32 21.15 -16.12
C GLU A 113 -9.83 19.87 -16.83
N ILE A 114 -8.87 19.16 -16.23
CA ILE A 114 -8.35 17.91 -16.80
C ILE A 114 -9.37 16.81 -16.51
N THR A 115 -9.93 16.23 -17.58
CA THR A 115 -10.97 15.21 -17.51
C THR A 115 -10.43 13.81 -17.81
N GLY A 116 -11.09 12.80 -17.25
CA GLY A 116 -10.78 11.39 -17.50
C GLY A 116 -11.32 10.53 -16.36
N SER A 117 -11.24 9.22 -16.53
CA SER A 117 -11.54 8.25 -15.48
C SER A 117 -10.36 8.13 -14.51
N CYS A 118 -10.60 7.50 -13.35
CA CYS A 118 -9.59 7.13 -12.39
C CYS A 118 -9.36 5.62 -12.39
N ALA A 119 -8.19 5.17 -11.96
CA ALA A 119 -7.94 3.75 -11.74
C ALA A 119 -7.06 3.49 -10.51
N GLU A 120 -7.25 2.34 -9.88
CA GLU A 120 -6.31 1.74 -8.95
C GLU A 120 -6.06 0.29 -9.36
N CYS A 121 -4.80 -0.14 -9.31
CA CYS A 121 -4.39 -1.50 -9.63
C CYS A 121 -3.60 -2.10 -8.47
N GLY A 122 -4.07 -3.24 -7.96
CA GLY A 122 -3.70 -3.73 -6.63
C GLY A 122 -4.53 -3.00 -5.57
N VAL A 123 -5.69 -3.54 -5.27
CA VAL A 123 -6.75 -2.89 -4.49
C VAL A 123 -6.78 -3.41 -3.05
N LEU A 124 -6.54 -4.72 -2.86
CA LEU A 124 -6.64 -5.38 -1.56
C LEU A 124 -7.98 -5.03 -0.86
N SER A 125 -7.95 -4.44 0.33
CA SER A 125 -9.15 -4.04 1.09
C SER A 125 -9.85 -2.80 0.54
N GLY A 126 -9.27 -2.12 -0.46
CA GLY A 126 -9.80 -0.91 -1.07
C GLY A 126 -9.62 0.35 -0.22
N SER A 127 -8.67 0.35 0.73
CA SER A 127 -8.45 1.49 1.62
C SER A 127 -8.06 2.77 0.88
N PHE A 128 -7.19 2.70 -0.12
CA PHE A 128 -6.81 3.86 -0.93
C PHE A 128 -7.81 4.12 -2.07
N ALA A 129 -8.38 3.07 -2.72
CA ALA A 129 -9.55 3.18 -3.60
C ALA A 129 -10.68 4.03 -3.00
N LYS A 130 -11.01 3.83 -1.71
CA LYS A 130 -12.02 4.62 -1.00
C LYS A 130 -11.67 6.12 -1.03
N VAL A 131 -10.43 6.48 -0.76
CA VAL A 131 -9.98 7.87 -0.79
C VAL A 131 -10.03 8.44 -2.22
N ILE A 132 -9.66 7.65 -3.23
CA ILE A 132 -9.77 8.04 -4.64
C ILE A 132 -11.23 8.29 -5.01
N ASN A 133 -12.14 7.39 -4.62
CA ASN A 133 -13.58 7.47 -4.90
C ASN A 133 -14.22 8.69 -4.24
N GLU A 134 -13.83 9.03 -3.01
CA GLU A 134 -14.27 10.26 -2.34
C GLU A 134 -13.70 11.52 -3.00
N THR A 135 -12.43 11.49 -3.41
CA THR A 135 -11.73 12.65 -3.96
C THR A 135 -12.19 13.00 -5.37
N PHE A 136 -12.40 11.99 -6.21
CA PHE A 136 -12.90 12.11 -7.58
C PHE A 136 -14.35 11.62 -7.70
N TYR A 137 -15.20 12.15 -6.82
CA TYR A 137 -16.59 11.72 -6.64
C TYR A 137 -17.45 11.73 -7.91
N ASP A 138 -17.08 12.54 -8.91
CA ASP A 138 -17.80 12.70 -10.17
C ASP A 138 -17.31 11.72 -11.27
N LYS A 139 -16.16 11.07 -11.08
CA LYS A 139 -15.44 10.29 -12.11
C LYS A 139 -15.61 8.79 -11.92
N THR A 140 -15.57 8.04 -13.02
CA THR A 140 -15.53 6.58 -12.97
C THR A 140 -14.21 6.13 -12.36
N LEU A 141 -14.25 5.21 -11.39
CA LEU A 141 -13.08 4.59 -10.78
C LEU A 141 -13.01 3.11 -11.14
N TYR A 142 -11.99 2.73 -11.91
CA TYR A 142 -11.70 1.34 -12.24
C TYR A 142 -10.79 0.71 -11.18
N LEU A 143 -11.21 -0.43 -10.62
CA LEU A 143 -10.45 -1.16 -9.60
C LEU A 143 -9.99 -2.51 -10.14
N PHE A 144 -8.68 -2.69 -10.33
CA PHE A 144 -8.09 -3.90 -10.90
C PHE A 144 -7.42 -4.72 -9.81
N ASP A 145 -7.91 -5.94 -9.58
CA ASP A 145 -7.33 -6.86 -8.60
C ASP A 145 -7.69 -8.32 -8.96
N THR A 146 -6.84 -9.27 -8.59
CA THR A 146 -7.18 -10.69 -8.73
C THR A 146 -8.16 -11.13 -7.64
N PHE A 147 -8.14 -10.48 -6.47
CA PHE A 147 -8.71 -10.90 -5.19
C PHE A 147 -8.23 -12.29 -4.72
N GLU A 148 -7.21 -12.82 -5.39
CA GLU A 148 -6.62 -14.15 -5.20
C GLU A 148 -5.13 -14.04 -4.89
N GLY A 149 -4.60 -12.81 -4.77
CA GLY A 149 -3.20 -12.52 -4.48
C GLY A 149 -2.34 -12.51 -5.75
N PHE A 150 -1.03 -12.58 -5.57
CA PHE A 150 -0.10 -12.59 -6.70
C PHE A 150 -0.32 -13.78 -7.64
N ASP A 151 -0.39 -13.51 -8.93
CA ASP A 151 -0.57 -14.54 -9.96
C ASP A 151 0.75 -15.30 -10.19
N GLN A 152 0.66 -16.62 -10.35
CA GLN A 152 1.82 -17.49 -10.57
C GLN A 152 2.66 -17.09 -11.78
N ARG A 153 2.06 -16.43 -12.79
CA ARG A 153 2.73 -15.95 -14.00
C ARG A 153 3.74 -14.82 -13.77
N ASP A 154 3.71 -14.17 -12.61
CA ASP A 154 4.61 -13.04 -12.29
C ASP A 154 5.75 -13.46 -11.35
N ILE A 155 5.54 -14.52 -10.55
CA ILE A 155 6.47 -14.95 -9.50
C ILE A 155 7.83 -15.41 -10.05
N GLY A 156 7.85 -16.10 -11.19
CA GLY A 156 9.09 -16.67 -11.72
C GLY A 156 10.18 -15.61 -11.98
N MET A 157 9.77 -14.44 -12.48
CA MET A 157 10.67 -13.33 -12.74
C MET A 157 11.16 -12.67 -11.46
N GLU A 158 10.29 -12.54 -10.46
CA GLU A 158 10.62 -11.96 -9.15
C GLU A 158 11.72 -12.74 -8.46
N LEU A 159 11.57 -14.07 -8.42
CA LEU A 159 12.53 -14.97 -7.78
C LEU A 159 13.86 -15.01 -8.55
N THR A 160 13.81 -15.13 -9.88
CA THR A 160 15.02 -15.27 -10.72
C THR A 160 15.91 -14.03 -10.65
N ASN A 161 15.30 -12.83 -10.60
CA ASN A 161 16.04 -11.57 -10.56
C ASN A 161 16.29 -11.04 -9.14
N GLY A 162 15.83 -11.75 -8.10
CA GLY A 162 15.97 -11.33 -6.71
C GLY A 162 15.21 -10.03 -6.39
N PHE A 163 14.11 -9.77 -7.10
CA PHE A 163 13.26 -8.61 -6.89
C PHE A 163 12.37 -8.75 -5.66
N SER A 164 11.87 -9.97 -5.42
CA SER A 164 11.04 -10.33 -4.28
C SER A 164 11.14 -11.83 -4.02
N ASN A 165 10.94 -12.24 -2.76
CA ASN A 165 10.82 -13.64 -2.37
C ASN A 165 9.35 -14.07 -2.18
N SER A 166 8.41 -13.29 -2.70
CA SER A 166 6.98 -13.55 -2.54
C SER A 166 6.55 -14.76 -3.39
N LEU A 167 5.48 -15.42 -2.95
CA LEU A 167 4.94 -16.61 -3.61
C LEU A 167 3.58 -16.29 -4.25
N ALA A 168 3.14 -17.16 -5.16
CA ALA A 168 1.80 -17.05 -5.73
C ALA A 168 0.74 -17.14 -4.62
N GLY A 169 -0.33 -16.37 -4.76
CA GLY A 169 -1.39 -16.26 -3.75
C GLY A 169 -1.02 -15.42 -2.53
N THR A 170 0.18 -14.81 -2.46
CA THR A 170 0.49 -13.82 -1.42
C THR A 170 -0.57 -12.70 -1.47
N PHE A 171 -1.13 -12.37 -0.30
CA PHE A 171 -2.27 -11.45 -0.12
C PHE A 171 -3.65 -11.95 -0.62
N GLY A 172 -3.74 -13.19 -1.11
CA GLY A 172 -4.99 -13.77 -1.59
C GLY A 172 -5.98 -14.11 -0.48
N GLY A 173 -7.28 -13.99 -0.78
CA GLY A 173 -8.37 -14.38 0.12
C GLY A 173 -8.55 -13.49 1.36
N LEU A 174 -7.80 -12.39 1.46
CA LEU A 174 -7.92 -11.42 2.56
C LEU A 174 -9.17 -10.54 2.45
N THR A 175 -9.76 -10.46 1.26
CA THR A 175 -10.93 -9.63 0.93
C THR A 175 -11.65 -10.21 -0.29
N SER A 176 -12.75 -9.58 -0.70
CA SER A 176 -13.48 -9.90 -1.93
C SER A 176 -13.91 -8.64 -2.67
N ALA A 177 -14.17 -8.77 -3.97
CA ALA A 177 -14.75 -7.70 -4.79
C ALA A 177 -16.03 -7.12 -4.16
N ASP A 178 -16.89 -7.96 -3.61
CA ASP A 178 -18.13 -7.53 -2.94
C ASP A 178 -17.86 -6.73 -1.67
N ALA A 179 -16.87 -7.15 -0.87
CA ALA A 179 -16.49 -6.44 0.35
C ALA A 179 -15.92 -5.05 0.03
N VAL A 180 -15.07 -4.97 -1.00
CA VAL A 180 -14.53 -3.70 -1.51
C VAL A 180 -15.66 -2.82 -2.05
N MET A 181 -16.53 -3.34 -2.92
CA MET A 181 -17.66 -2.55 -3.47
C MET A 181 -18.55 -1.97 -2.35
N LYS A 182 -18.84 -2.75 -1.31
CA LYS A 182 -19.65 -2.30 -0.17
C LYS A 182 -18.97 -1.22 0.69
N SER A 183 -17.64 -1.14 0.66
CA SER A 183 -16.90 -0.13 1.42
C SER A 183 -16.73 1.19 0.66
N MET A 184 -17.02 1.20 -0.65
CA MET A 184 -16.92 2.39 -1.50
C MET A 184 -18.00 3.43 -1.15
N PRO A 185 -17.64 4.71 -0.97
CA PRO A 185 -18.58 5.78 -0.65
C PRO A 185 -19.56 6.10 -1.78
N ILE A 186 -19.15 5.92 -3.03
CA ILE A 186 -19.93 6.20 -4.24
C ILE A 186 -19.82 4.97 -5.17
N PRO A 187 -20.43 3.84 -4.80
CA PRO A 187 -20.25 2.56 -5.49
C PRO A 187 -20.75 2.57 -6.93
N GLU A 188 -21.72 3.42 -7.28
CA GLU A 188 -22.23 3.58 -8.65
C GLU A 188 -21.20 4.17 -9.63
N LYS A 189 -20.12 4.77 -9.11
CA LYS A 189 -18.98 5.25 -9.91
C LYS A 189 -17.85 4.23 -10.02
N VAL A 190 -17.97 3.08 -9.37
CA VAL A 190 -16.89 2.09 -9.28
C VAL A 190 -17.13 0.94 -10.25
N VAL A 191 -16.09 0.57 -10.99
CA VAL A 191 -16.08 -0.58 -11.90
C VAL A 191 -14.96 -1.53 -11.46
N ILE A 192 -15.34 -2.66 -10.87
CA ILE A 192 -14.37 -3.69 -10.47
C ILE A 192 -14.01 -4.57 -11.68
N LYS A 193 -12.71 -4.70 -11.92
CA LYS A 193 -12.11 -5.51 -12.97
C LYS A 193 -11.35 -6.67 -12.31
N LYS A 194 -12.12 -7.66 -11.81
CA LYS A 194 -11.57 -8.86 -11.17
C LYS A 194 -10.84 -9.73 -12.19
N GLY A 195 -9.60 -10.08 -11.89
CA GLY A 195 -8.79 -11.03 -12.68
C GLY A 195 -7.37 -10.54 -12.90
N TYR A 196 -6.64 -11.27 -13.74
CA TYR A 196 -5.24 -10.97 -14.02
C TYR A 196 -5.06 -9.71 -14.87
N PHE A 197 -4.17 -8.83 -14.44
CA PHE A 197 -3.73 -7.69 -15.22
C PHE A 197 -2.57 -8.10 -16.13
N PRO A 198 -2.53 -7.72 -17.42
CA PRO A 198 -3.37 -6.73 -18.10
C PRO A 198 -4.62 -7.27 -18.81
N GLU A 199 -4.94 -8.56 -18.73
CA GLU A 199 -6.08 -9.15 -19.47
C GLU A 199 -7.42 -8.47 -19.13
N THR A 200 -7.57 -8.04 -17.89
CA THR A 200 -8.74 -7.30 -17.41
C THR A 200 -8.89 -5.91 -18.02
N THR A 201 -7.90 -5.38 -18.74
CA THR A 201 -8.01 -4.11 -19.46
C THR A 201 -8.84 -4.19 -20.74
N ALA A 202 -9.19 -5.39 -21.18
CA ALA A 202 -9.95 -5.61 -22.40
C ALA A 202 -11.24 -4.76 -22.46
N GLY A 203 -11.41 -4.05 -23.57
CA GLY A 203 -12.56 -3.19 -23.86
C GLY A 203 -12.56 -1.83 -23.16
N ILE A 204 -11.49 -1.44 -22.48
CA ILE A 204 -11.40 -0.12 -21.84
C ILE A 204 -10.80 0.90 -22.81
N GLU A 205 -11.65 1.80 -23.29
CA GLU A 205 -11.26 2.90 -24.20
C GLU A 205 -11.15 4.26 -23.50
N ASP A 206 -11.44 4.32 -22.20
CA ASP A 206 -11.37 5.53 -21.40
C ASP A 206 -9.99 6.20 -21.45
N THR A 207 -10.01 7.52 -21.41
CA THR A 207 -8.85 8.35 -21.03
C THR A 207 -8.85 8.53 -19.51
N PHE A 208 -7.67 8.57 -18.91
CA PHE A 208 -7.50 8.63 -17.45
C PHE A 208 -6.90 9.96 -16.99
N VAL A 209 -7.39 10.47 -15.87
CA VAL A 209 -6.84 11.68 -15.23
C VAL A 209 -5.92 11.35 -14.04
N PHE A 210 -6.21 10.25 -13.34
CA PHE A 210 -5.43 9.79 -12.19
C PHE A 210 -5.42 8.26 -12.14
N VAL A 211 -4.24 7.67 -12.07
CA VAL A 211 -4.06 6.22 -11.95
C VAL A 211 -3.09 5.92 -10.83
N ASN A 212 -3.45 4.98 -9.95
CA ASN A 212 -2.61 4.46 -8.90
C ASN A 212 -2.17 3.02 -9.23
N LEU A 213 -0.86 2.78 -9.37
CA LEU A 213 -0.28 1.46 -9.58
C LEU A 213 0.35 0.96 -8.27
N ASP A 214 -0.17 -0.14 -7.74
CA ASP A 214 0.19 -0.72 -6.44
C ASP A 214 0.22 -2.26 -6.53
N PHE A 215 0.94 -2.78 -7.52
CA PHE A 215 1.00 -4.21 -7.81
C PHE A 215 2.08 -4.98 -7.03
N ASP A 216 2.98 -4.29 -6.34
CA ASP A 216 4.19 -4.80 -5.68
C ASP A 216 5.23 -5.50 -6.58
N LEU A 217 4.87 -5.95 -7.79
CA LEU A 217 5.71 -6.79 -8.64
C LEU A 217 6.11 -6.08 -9.95
N TYR A 218 7.26 -6.46 -10.50
CA TYR A 218 7.84 -5.88 -11.72
C TYR A 218 6.88 -5.95 -12.91
N LYS A 219 6.48 -7.17 -13.29
CA LYS A 219 5.75 -7.42 -14.53
C LYS A 219 4.37 -6.74 -14.60
N PRO A 220 3.51 -6.83 -13.58
CA PRO A 220 2.24 -6.11 -13.59
C PRO A 220 2.43 -4.60 -13.48
N THR A 221 3.46 -4.10 -12.76
CA THR A 221 3.79 -2.66 -12.73
C THR A 221 4.16 -2.14 -14.12
N LEU A 222 5.08 -2.81 -14.83
CA LEU A 222 5.47 -2.44 -16.19
C LEU A 222 4.27 -2.49 -17.16
N SER A 223 3.48 -3.56 -17.08
CA SER A 223 2.25 -3.68 -17.88
C SER A 223 1.27 -2.54 -17.60
N GLY A 224 1.17 -2.08 -16.34
CA GLY A 224 0.34 -0.96 -15.95
C GLY A 224 0.84 0.35 -16.54
N LEU A 225 2.15 0.60 -16.46
CA LEU A 225 2.77 1.77 -17.09
C LEU A 225 2.53 1.80 -18.60
N ASP A 226 2.74 0.68 -19.28
CA ASP A 226 2.54 0.54 -20.73
C ASP A 226 1.08 0.75 -21.15
N PHE A 227 0.12 0.27 -20.36
CA PHE A 227 -1.30 0.44 -20.66
C PHE A 227 -1.82 1.85 -20.35
N PHE A 228 -1.54 2.37 -19.15
CA PHE A 228 -2.16 3.59 -18.67
C PHE A 228 -1.48 4.86 -19.17
N TYR A 229 -0.15 4.90 -19.28
CA TYR A 229 0.53 6.15 -19.67
C TYR A 229 0.09 6.70 -21.03
N PRO A 230 -0.09 5.88 -22.09
CA PRO A 230 -0.63 6.35 -23.36
C PRO A 230 -2.09 6.82 -23.28
N LYS A 231 -2.86 6.31 -22.31
CA LYS A 231 -4.28 6.64 -22.09
C LYS A 231 -4.48 7.76 -21.06
N LEU A 232 -3.42 8.33 -20.48
CA LEU A 232 -3.54 9.51 -19.63
C LEU A 232 -3.90 10.73 -20.47
N ALA A 233 -4.82 11.55 -19.95
CA ALA A 233 -4.98 12.93 -20.42
C ALA A 233 -3.66 13.68 -20.24
N THR A 234 -3.39 14.67 -21.10
CA THR A 234 -2.27 15.59 -20.89
C THR A 234 -2.42 16.28 -19.52
N GLY A 235 -1.37 16.23 -18.71
CA GLY A 235 -1.36 16.66 -17.30
C GLY A 235 -1.90 15.63 -16.31
N GLY A 236 -2.42 14.49 -16.78
CA GLY A 236 -2.83 13.36 -15.96
C GLY A 236 -1.67 12.71 -15.23
N ILE A 237 -2.00 12.00 -14.14
CA ILE A 237 -1.04 11.50 -13.16
C ILE A 237 -1.06 9.97 -13.11
N LEU A 238 0.14 9.37 -13.15
CA LEU A 238 0.40 8.03 -12.65
C LEU A 238 1.12 8.15 -11.32
N LEU A 239 0.50 7.65 -10.25
CA LEU A 239 1.11 7.42 -8.95
C LEU A 239 1.53 5.96 -8.88
N ILE A 240 2.79 5.69 -8.57
CA ILE A 240 3.34 4.34 -8.47
C ILE A 240 3.87 4.13 -7.05
N HIS A 241 3.30 3.16 -6.36
CA HIS A 241 3.69 2.78 -5.00
C HIS A 241 4.91 1.85 -4.98
N ASP A 242 5.53 1.71 -3.82
CA ASP A 242 6.63 0.76 -3.56
C ASP A 242 7.92 0.96 -4.40
N TYR A 243 8.08 2.12 -5.04
CA TYR A 243 9.30 2.47 -5.77
C TYR A 243 10.55 2.44 -4.86
N PHE A 244 10.41 2.81 -3.59
CA PHE A 244 11.52 2.76 -2.61
C PHE A 244 11.54 1.46 -1.78
N SER A 245 10.69 0.48 -2.11
CA SER A 245 10.55 -0.75 -1.33
C SER A 245 11.78 -1.64 -1.44
N ILE A 246 12.33 -2.03 -0.29
CA ILE A 246 13.40 -3.04 -0.22
C ILE A 246 12.88 -4.48 -0.40
N ARG A 247 11.57 -4.68 -0.19
CA ARG A 247 10.89 -5.99 -0.32
C ARG A 247 10.47 -6.26 -1.76
N PHE A 248 10.10 -5.20 -2.49
CA PHE A 248 9.47 -5.23 -3.80
C PHE A 248 10.29 -4.45 -4.81
N LYS A 249 11.53 -4.89 -5.03
CA LYS A 249 12.50 -4.15 -5.85
C LYS A 249 12.13 -4.13 -7.34
N GLY A 250 11.23 -5.03 -7.75
CA GLY A 250 10.71 -5.11 -9.10
C GLY A 250 9.98 -3.84 -9.53
N VAL A 251 9.29 -3.15 -8.62
CA VAL A 251 8.58 -1.90 -8.94
C VAL A 251 9.57 -0.84 -9.42
N LYS A 252 10.66 -0.62 -8.68
CA LYS A 252 11.71 0.34 -9.08
C LYS A 252 12.26 0.01 -10.46
N GLN A 253 12.57 -1.25 -10.71
CA GLN A 253 13.12 -1.69 -12.00
C GLN A 253 12.13 -1.41 -13.15
N ALA A 254 10.84 -1.70 -12.97
CA ALA A 254 9.80 -1.44 -13.97
C ALA A 254 9.65 0.06 -14.27
N VAL A 255 9.62 0.90 -13.23
CA VAL A 255 9.51 2.36 -13.38
C VAL A 255 10.75 2.93 -14.07
N ASP A 256 11.95 2.52 -13.66
CA ASP A 256 13.20 3.01 -14.24
C ASP A 256 13.31 2.63 -15.73
N GLU A 257 12.99 1.38 -16.08
CA GLU A 257 12.97 0.92 -17.47
C GLU A 257 11.97 1.72 -18.32
N PHE A 258 10.74 1.85 -17.84
CA PHE A 258 9.71 2.60 -18.54
C PHE A 258 10.10 4.07 -18.74
N CYS A 259 10.61 4.72 -17.69
CA CYS A 259 11.02 6.12 -17.75
C CYS A 259 12.20 6.32 -18.70
N GLN A 260 13.19 5.42 -18.67
CA GLN A 260 14.32 5.47 -19.59
C GLN A 260 13.86 5.34 -21.06
N ASN A 261 12.97 4.41 -21.35
CA ASN A 261 12.47 4.17 -22.71
C ASN A 261 11.61 5.34 -23.25
N ASN A 262 10.99 6.11 -22.36
CA ASN A 262 10.08 7.21 -22.72
C ASN A 262 10.67 8.61 -22.45
N ALA A 263 11.96 8.69 -22.06
CA ALA A 263 12.62 9.93 -21.64
C ALA A 263 11.85 10.72 -20.57
N LEU A 264 11.35 10.01 -19.55
CA LEU A 264 10.60 10.55 -18.43
C LEU A 264 11.46 10.57 -17.16
N MET A 265 11.07 11.39 -16.20
CA MET A 265 11.65 11.43 -14.86
C MET A 265 10.56 11.13 -13.83
N PRO A 266 10.68 10.07 -13.03
CA PRO A 266 9.78 9.86 -11.91
C PRO A 266 10.09 10.86 -10.79
N ILE A 267 9.06 11.44 -10.17
CA ILE A 267 9.19 12.46 -9.13
C ILE A 267 8.69 11.87 -7.80
N SER A 268 9.50 11.94 -6.74
CA SER A 268 9.02 11.51 -5.41
C SER A 268 7.93 12.44 -4.88
N ILE A 269 6.92 11.87 -4.22
CA ILE A 269 5.87 12.64 -3.54
C ILE A 269 6.16 12.88 -2.04
N GLY A 270 7.34 12.46 -1.57
CA GLY A 270 7.74 12.68 -0.17
C GLY A 270 7.09 11.76 0.86
N ASP A 271 6.35 10.73 0.43
CA ASP A 271 5.77 9.69 1.31
C ASP A 271 6.75 8.55 1.62
N THR A 272 7.98 8.62 1.11
CA THR A 272 9.05 7.62 1.24
C THR A 272 8.77 6.26 0.58
N SER A 273 7.69 6.11 -0.18
CA SER A 273 7.31 4.87 -0.87
C SER A 273 7.10 5.08 -2.37
N SER A 274 6.44 6.17 -2.73
CA SER A 274 5.86 6.38 -4.06
C SER A 274 6.59 7.43 -4.88
N VAL A 275 6.45 7.28 -6.19
CA VAL A 275 6.81 8.29 -7.20
C VAL A 275 5.62 8.56 -8.11
N VAL A 276 5.67 9.70 -8.81
CA VAL A 276 4.68 10.07 -9.82
C VAL A 276 5.32 10.33 -11.17
N ILE A 277 4.55 10.05 -12.21
CA ILE A 277 4.83 10.43 -13.60
C ILE A 277 3.67 11.29 -14.08
N VAL A 278 3.97 12.43 -14.69
CA VAL A 278 2.98 13.34 -15.27
C VAL A 278 3.05 13.24 -16.79
N LYS A 279 1.89 13.14 -17.46
CA LYS A 279 1.81 13.11 -18.92
C LYS A 279 2.04 14.53 -19.47
N ASN A 280 3.14 14.75 -20.20
CA ASN A 280 3.53 16.08 -20.68
C ASN A 280 2.88 16.51 -22.02
N SER A 281 2.48 15.53 -22.85
CA SER A 281 1.77 15.71 -24.12
C SER A 281 1.21 14.38 -24.60
#